data_AF-A0A2Z6SEM4-F1
#
_entry.id   AF-A0A2Z6SEM4-F1
#
_cell.length_a   1.000
_cell.length_b   1.000
_cell.length_c   1.000
_cell.angle_alpha   90.00
_cell.angle_beta   90.00
_cell.angle_gamma   90.00
#
_symmetry.space_group_name_H-M   'P 1'
#
loop_
_entity.id
_entity.type
_entity.pdbx_description
1 polymer ?
#
loop_
_entity_poly.entity_id
_entity_poly.type
_entity_poly.pdbx_seq_one_letter_code
_entity_poly.pdbx_strand_id
1 'polypeptide(L)'
;MLIFREHKAIKLNLKFVQIVFTIIVLIIELVQYAVYSSLKPDSPDIFATNWFINEEYKAIKIWDNIVFLLTLIALGVYIYNFKKIWNKGPYLCLDISLAVLWFTTTIANLDPAYGRNPAQICSSAKTSSLTTICSTWVISVIFCWLNMLTLIISAFVTWRVRQEKRKGIYHKPTIKPEIKNRLSQRQSVLLKQGLENPDKYQPVMLESGVKPLMLVQLANT
;
A
#
# COMPACT_ATOMS: atom_id res chain seq x y z
N MET A 1 2.26 -2.68 -22.20
CA MET A 1 3.03 -1.78 -21.32
C MET A 1 2.96 -2.33 -19.89
N LEU A 2 4.11 -2.60 -19.26
CA LEU A 2 4.25 -3.23 -17.92
C LEU A 2 4.81 -2.23 -16.87
N ILE A 3 4.51 -0.94 -17.03
CA ILE A 3 5.17 0.14 -16.29
C ILE A 3 5.03 -0.05 -14.77
N PHE A 4 3.82 -0.34 -14.29
CA PHE A 4 3.59 -0.39 -12.84
C PHE A 4 4.05 -1.70 -12.19
N ARG A 5 4.17 -2.78 -12.95
CA ARG A 5 4.70 -4.06 -12.46
C ARG A 5 6.19 -3.99 -12.09
N GLU A 6 6.95 -3.15 -12.79
CA GLU A 6 8.39 -3.04 -12.61
C GLU A 6 8.78 -2.07 -11.49
N HIS A 7 7.93 -1.06 -11.21
CA HIS A 7 8.20 -0.04 -10.21
C HIS A 7 7.63 -0.35 -8.82
N LYS A 8 8.11 -1.43 -8.19
CA LYS A 8 7.72 -1.81 -6.81
C LYS A 8 7.99 -0.69 -5.80
N ALA A 9 9.06 0.07 -6.01
CA ALA A 9 9.47 1.18 -5.16
C ALA A 9 8.41 2.29 -5.07
N ILE A 10 7.71 2.60 -6.18
CA ILE A 10 6.66 3.63 -6.18
C ILE A 10 5.54 3.25 -5.20
N LYS A 11 5.08 1.99 -5.22
CA LYS A 11 4.02 1.53 -4.32
C LYS A 11 4.50 1.53 -2.87
N LEU A 12 5.73 1.11 -2.61
CA LEU A 12 6.30 1.08 -1.27
C LEU A 12 6.46 2.50 -0.70
N ASN A 13 7.01 3.43 -1.48
CA ASN A 13 7.16 4.83 -1.08
C ASN A 13 5.80 5.48 -0.81
N LEU A 14 4.77 5.17 -1.61
CA LEU A 14 3.42 5.65 -1.35
C LEU A 14 2.87 5.16 -0.01
N LYS A 15 3.22 3.95 0.44
CA LYS A 15 2.85 3.45 1.78
C LYS A 15 3.59 4.18 2.89
N PHE A 16 4.87 4.49 2.70
CA PHE A 16 5.61 5.31 3.66
C PHE A 16 5.05 6.72 3.78
N VAL A 17 4.72 7.38 2.66
CA VAL A 17 4.08 8.70 2.67
C VAL A 17 2.75 8.65 3.45
N GLN A 18 1.94 7.61 3.24
CA GLN A 18 0.69 7.41 3.97
C GLN A 18 0.91 7.28 5.49
N ILE A 19 1.94 6.55 5.91
CA ILE A 19 2.32 6.45 7.34
C ILE A 19 2.74 7.80 7.88
N VAL A 20 3.61 8.52 7.16
CA VAL A 20 4.11 9.83 7.59
C VAL A 20 2.94 10.82 7.76
N PHE A 21 2.03 10.89 6.80
CA PHE A 21 0.84 11.73 6.91
C PHE A 21 -0.05 11.32 8.08
N THR A 22 -0.25 10.01 8.30
CA THR A 22 -1.03 9.52 9.44
C THR A 22 -0.39 9.91 10.79
N ILE A 23 0.94 9.83 10.90
CA ILE A 23 1.67 10.26 12.11
C ILE A 23 1.55 11.77 12.31
N ILE A 24 1.68 12.57 11.24
CA ILE A 24 1.53 14.03 11.32
C ILE A 24 0.14 14.38 11.85
N VAL A 25 -0.92 13.80 11.28
CA VAL A 25 -2.31 14.03 11.76
C VAL A 25 -2.44 13.66 13.23
N LEU A 26 -1.95 12.48 13.62
CA LEU A 26 -2.03 12.02 15.02
C LEU A 26 -1.31 12.96 15.99
N ILE A 27 -0.13 13.48 15.63
CA ILE A 27 0.58 14.47 16.44
C ILE A 27 -0.23 15.76 16.57
N ILE A 28 -0.80 16.25 15.47
CA ILE A 28 -1.60 17.48 15.48
C ILE A 28 -2.84 17.33 16.38
N GLU A 29 -3.53 16.20 16.29
CA GLU A 29 -4.69 15.89 17.13
C GLU A 29 -4.31 15.80 18.62
N LEU A 30 -3.16 15.21 18.93
CA LEU A 30 -2.64 15.18 20.31
C LEU A 30 -2.30 16.59 20.83
N VAL A 31 -1.74 17.46 19.98
CA VAL A 31 -1.49 18.87 20.35
C VAL A 31 -2.80 19.59 20.62
N GLN A 32 -3.81 19.42 19.76
CA GLN A 32 -5.13 20.02 19.95
C GLN A 32 -5.77 19.56 21.29
N TYR A 33 -5.71 18.26 21.57
CA TYR A 33 -6.21 17.69 22.82
C TYR A 33 -5.46 18.19 24.06
N ALA A 34 -4.13 18.29 23.99
CA ALA A 34 -3.31 18.79 25.08
C ALA A 34 -3.62 20.25 25.41
N VAL A 35 -3.77 21.10 24.39
CA VAL A 35 -4.16 22.51 24.57
C VAL A 35 -5.56 22.60 25.16
N TYR A 36 -6.53 21.85 24.63
CA TYR A 36 -7.89 21.81 25.18
C TYR A 36 -7.92 21.42 26.66
N SER A 37 -7.18 20.36 27.02
CA SER A 37 -7.13 19.84 28.40
C SER A 37 -6.44 20.79 29.38
N SER A 38 -5.65 21.73 28.88
CA SER A 38 -4.95 22.74 29.70
C SER A 38 -5.78 23.99 30.00
N LEU A 39 -6.94 24.15 29.36
CA LEU A 39 -7.82 25.30 29.54
C LEU A 39 -8.45 25.32 30.93
N LYS A 40 -8.48 26.50 31.57
CA LYS A 40 -9.13 26.66 32.87
C LYS A 40 -10.66 26.64 32.71
N PRO A 41 -11.41 26.03 33.65
CA PRO A 41 -12.89 25.92 33.58
C PRO A 41 -13.62 27.25 33.50
N ASP A 42 -13.03 28.32 34.05
CA ASP A 42 -13.65 29.66 34.11
C ASP A 42 -13.13 30.60 33.00
N SER A 43 -12.29 30.10 32.10
CA SER A 43 -11.73 30.94 31.03
C SER A 43 -12.77 31.22 29.93
N PRO A 44 -12.80 32.42 29.34
CA PRO A 44 -13.68 32.68 28.18
C PRO A 44 -13.37 31.75 27.00
N ASP A 45 -12.14 31.25 26.92
CA ASP A 45 -11.69 30.27 25.93
C ASP A 45 -12.37 28.91 26.08
N ILE A 46 -12.70 28.46 27.31
CA ILE A 46 -13.37 27.17 27.51
C ILE A 46 -14.80 27.21 26.97
N PHE A 47 -15.46 28.37 26.99
CA PHE A 47 -16.81 28.53 26.47
C PHE A 47 -16.80 28.46 24.94
N ALA A 48 -15.91 29.24 24.30
CA ALA A 48 -15.71 29.19 22.85
C ALA A 48 -15.28 27.78 22.40
N THR A 49 -14.40 27.13 23.16
CA THR A 49 -13.89 25.81 22.82
C THR A 49 -14.91 24.72 23.08
N ASN A 50 -15.73 24.77 24.12
CA ASN A 50 -16.81 23.79 24.35
C ASN A 50 -17.93 23.94 23.30
N TRP A 51 -18.14 25.14 22.77
CA TRP A 51 -19.05 25.33 21.65
C TRP A 51 -18.51 24.72 20.35
N PHE A 52 -17.18 24.71 20.18
CA PHE A 52 -16.46 24.07 19.08
C PHE A 52 -16.30 22.54 19.25
N ILE A 53 -15.97 22.07 20.46
CA ILE A 53 -15.75 20.66 20.85
C ILE A 53 -16.95 20.18 21.67
N ASN A 54 -18.10 20.06 21.01
CA ASN A 54 -19.29 19.48 21.61
C ASN A 54 -19.15 17.95 21.77
N GLU A 55 -20.13 17.31 22.44
CA GLU A 55 -20.11 15.85 22.65
C GLU A 55 -20.10 15.05 21.34
N GLU A 56 -20.76 15.55 20.29
CA GLU A 56 -20.77 14.92 18.97
C GLU A 56 -19.37 14.94 18.35
N TYR A 57 -18.68 16.08 18.41
CA TYR A 57 -17.32 16.25 17.92
C TYR A 57 -16.32 15.41 18.73
N LYS A 58 -16.53 15.24 20.03
CA LYS A 58 -15.74 14.29 20.83
C LYS A 58 -15.89 12.86 20.31
N ALA A 59 -17.11 12.43 19.95
CA ALA A 59 -17.34 11.12 19.36
C ALA A 59 -16.65 10.97 17.99
N ILE A 60 -16.70 12.02 17.16
CA ILE A 60 -15.96 12.09 15.89
C ILE A 60 -14.45 11.92 16.11
N LYS A 61 -13.88 12.60 17.12
CA LYS A 61 -12.45 12.48 17.44
C LYS A 61 -12.04 11.09 17.91
N ILE A 62 -12.90 10.41 18.66
CA ILE A 62 -12.67 9.00 19.04
C ILE A 62 -12.64 8.12 17.78
N TRP A 63 -13.60 8.31 16.88
CA TRP A 63 -13.64 7.59 15.61
C TRP A 63 -12.39 7.82 14.76
N ASP A 64 -11.96 9.07 14.63
CA ASP A 64 -10.77 9.44 13.86
C ASP A 64 -9.51 8.78 14.40
N ASN A 65 -9.32 8.78 15.73
CA ASN A 65 -8.21 8.09 16.37
C ASN A 65 -8.21 6.58 16.11
N ILE A 66 -9.39 5.94 16.11
CA ILE A 66 -9.52 4.52 15.75
C ILE A 66 -9.07 4.29 14.30
N VAL A 67 -9.52 5.14 13.38
CA VAL A 67 -9.12 5.07 11.96
C VAL A 67 -7.62 5.25 11.78
N PHE A 68 -6.98 6.19 12.50
CA PHE A 68 -5.54 6.41 12.42
C PHE A 68 -4.75 5.21 12.93
N LEU A 69 -5.12 4.63 14.08
CA LEU A 69 -4.47 3.45 14.63
C LEU A 69 -4.62 2.24 13.71
N LEU A 70 -5.83 1.97 13.22
CA LEU A 70 -6.08 0.89 12.26
C LEU A 70 -5.25 1.08 10.98
N THR A 71 -5.11 2.31 10.51
CA THR A 71 -4.29 2.64 9.34
C THR A 71 -2.82 2.34 9.58
N LEU A 72 -2.26 2.78 10.72
CA LEU A 72 -0.86 2.51 11.06
C LEU A 72 -0.59 1.00 11.17
N ILE A 73 -1.48 0.24 11.80
CA ILE A 73 -1.36 -1.21 11.90
C ILE A 73 -1.44 -1.86 10.51
N ALA A 74 -2.45 -1.52 9.72
CA ALA A 74 -2.65 -2.09 8.39
C ALA A 74 -1.47 -1.80 7.45
N LEU A 75 -0.97 -0.56 7.45
CA LEU A 75 0.19 -0.16 6.65
C LEU A 75 1.49 -0.78 7.17
N GLY A 76 1.68 -0.86 8.49
CA GLY A 76 2.84 -1.52 9.10
C GLY A 76 2.92 -2.99 8.71
N VAL A 77 1.80 -3.72 8.84
CA VAL A 77 1.68 -5.13 8.40
C VAL A 77 1.91 -5.26 6.89
N TYR A 78 1.40 -4.31 6.09
CA TYR A 78 1.58 -4.30 4.65
C TYR A 78 3.05 -4.13 4.26
N ILE A 79 3.77 -3.18 4.86
CA ILE A 79 5.18 -2.92 4.58
C ILE A 79 6.03 -4.11 5.03
N TYR A 80 5.81 -4.63 6.24
CA TYR A 80 6.51 -5.80 6.75
C TYR A 80 6.37 -7.01 5.80
N ASN A 81 5.17 -7.23 5.24
CA ASN A 81 4.89 -8.34 4.32
C ASN A 81 5.04 -7.96 2.84
N PHE A 82 5.63 -6.80 2.51
CA PHE A 82 5.55 -6.22 1.16
C PHE A 82 6.01 -7.17 0.06
N LYS A 83 7.13 -7.87 0.25
CA LYS A 83 7.67 -8.84 -0.73
C LYS A 83 6.66 -9.96 -1.06
N LYS A 84 6.02 -10.51 -0.04
CA LYS A 84 5.01 -11.58 -0.16
C LYS A 84 3.74 -11.06 -0.85
N ILE A 85 3.25 -9.90 -0.42
CA ILE A 85 2.06 -9.25 -0.99
C ILE A 85 2.29 -8.89 -2.45
N TRP A 86 3.42 -8.28 -2.76
CA TRP A 86 3.76 -7.89 -4.12
C TRP A 86 3.82 -9.09 -5.06
N ASN A 87 4.38 -10.22 -4.62
CA ASN A 87 4.47 -11.42 -5.46
C ASN A 87 3.09 -12.02 -5.75
N LYS A 88 2.25 -12.21 -4.71
CA LYS A 88 0.88 -12.75 -4.87
C LYS A 88 -0.05 -11.80 -5.64
N GLY A 89 0.18 -10.50 -5.52
CA GLY A 89 -0.69 -9.46 -6.05
C GLY A 89 -1.17 -8.55 -4.91
N PRO A 90 -1.04 -7.22 -5.06
CA PRO A 90 -1.45 -6.28 -4.01
C PRO A 90 -2.95 -6.38 -3.74
N TYR A 91 -3.32 -6.24 -2.46
CA TYR A 91 -4.68 -6.36 -1.97
C TYR A 91 -5.48 -5.08 -2.26
N LEU A 92 -6.18 -5.05 -3.40
CA LEU A 92 -7.04 -3.92 -3.77
C LEU A 92 -8.12 -3.63 -2.72
N CYS A 93 -8.70 -4.67 -2.13
CA CYS A 93 -9.74 -4.53 -1.12
C CYS A 93 -9.23 -3.77 0.11
N LEU A 94 -8.02 -4.05 0.57
CA LEU A 94 -7.40 -3.32 1.70
C LEU A 94 -7.20 -1.84 1.37
N ASP A 95 -6.70 -1.51 0.17
CA ASP A 95 -6.53 -0.11 -0.24
C ASP A 95 -7.88 0.63 -0.31
N ILE A 96 -8.93 -0.02 -0.81
CA ILE A 96 -10.28 0.56 -0.87
C ILE A 96 -10.87 0.73 0.54
N SER A 97 -10.76 -0.28 1.40
CA SER A 97 -11.27 -0.20 2.78
C SER A 97 -10.61 0.94 3.55
N LEU A 98 -9.29 1.09 3.43
CA LEU A 98 -8.58 2.23 4.03
C LEU A 98 -9.03 3.56 3.42
N ALA A 99 -9.21 3.65 2.09
CA ALA A 99 -9.70 4.87 1.46
C ALA A 99 -11.10 5.26 1.95
N VAL A 100 -12.00 4.29 2.14
CA VAL A 100 -13.35 4.52 2.68
C VAL A 100 -13.29 4.99 4.13
N LEU A 101 -12.47 4.36 4.98
CA LEU A 101 -12.30 4.80 6.37
C LEU A 101 -11.78 6.25 6.44
N TRP A 102 -10.74 6.57 5.66
CA TRP A 102 -10.22 7.93 5.60
C TRP A 102 -11.21 8.92 5.01
N PHE A 103 -12.04 8.51 4.06
CA PHE A 103 -13.14 9.36 3.57
C PHE A 103 -14.11 9.69 4.71
N THR A 104 -14.55 8.70 5.49
CA THR A 104 -15.47 8.94 6.62
C THR A 104 -14.87 9.88 7.66
N THR A 105 -13.61 9.66 8.06
CA THR A 105 -12.89 10.55 8.98
C THR A 105 -12.71 11.95 8.40
N THR A 106 -12.33 12.07 7.13
CA THR A 106 -12.12 13.38 6.50
C THR A 106 -13.41 14.19 6.43
N ILE A 107 -14.53 13.55 6.11
CA ILE A 107 -15.85 14.19 6.10
C ILE A 107 -16.31 14.52 7.52
N ALA A 108 -16.15 13.61 8.48
CA ALA A 108 -16.54 13.85 9.87
C ALA A 108 -15.71 14.99 10.51
N ASN A 109 -14.42 15.10 10.18
CA ASN A 109 -13.56 16.17 10.70
C ASN A 109 -13.90 17.56 10.10
N LEU A 110 -14.73 17.60 9.05
CA LEU A 110 -15.36 18.83 8.53
C LEU A 110 -16.66 19.19 9.26
N ASP A 111 -17.20 18.34 10.14
CA ASP A 111 -18.44 18.61 10.87
C ASP A 111 -18.47 19.98 11.54
N PRO A 112 -17.39 20.45 12.21
CA PRO A 112 -17.37 21.80 12.70
C PRO A 112 -17.68 22.79 11.58
N ALA A 113 -17.01 22.69 10.42
CA ALA A 113 -17.06 23.68 9.34
C ALA A 113 -18.48 23.92 8.80
N TYR A 114 -19.34 22.90 8.83
CA TYR A 114 -20.72 22.97 8.34
C TYR A 114 -21.76 23.13 9.47
N GLY A 115 -21.34 22.97 10.72
CA GLY A 115 -22.16 23.14 11.92
C GLY A 115 -22.16 24.57 12.47
N ARG A 116 -21.84 24.72 13.75
CA ARG A 116 -22.02 25.96 14.55
C ARG A 116 -20.98 27.06 14.27
N ASN A 117 -20.71 27.39 13.01
CA ASN A 117 -19.85 28.51 12.59
C ASN A 117 -18.43 28.54 13.18
N PRO A 118 -17.63 27.47 13.15
CA PRO A 118 -16.26 27.49 13.65
C PRO A 118 -15.35 28.42 12.87
N ALA A 119 -15.64 28.68 11.59
CA ALA A 119 -14.92 29.69 10.82
C ALA A 119 -15.05 31.07 11.49
N GLN A 120 -16.22 31.37 12.08
CA GLN A 120 -16.41 32.59 12.87
C GLN A 120 -15.66 32.52 14.20
N ILE A 121 -15.74 31.41 14.94
CA ILE A 121 -15.00 31.21 16.20
C ILE A 121 -13.49 31.38 15.98
N CYS A 122 -12.95 30.72 14.95
CA CYS A 122 -11.54 30.75 14.60
C CYS A 122 -11.09 32.08 14.00
N SER A 123 -11.95 32.77 13.24
CA SER A 123 -11.66 34.14 12.75
C SER A 123 -11.64 35.17 13.88
N SER A 124 -12.37 34.90 14.96
CA SER A 124 -12.49 35.77 16.13
C SER A 124 -11.56 35.34 17.29
N ALA A 125 -10.69 34.36 17.05
CA ALA A 125 -9.75 33.86 18.04
C ALA A 125 -8.71 34.93 18.38
N LYS A 126 -8.71 35.38 19.65
CA LYS A 126 -7.78 36.40 20.17
C LYS A 126 -6.73 35.83 21.12
N THR A 127 -6.98 34.65 21.68
CA THR A 127 -6.11 33.98 22.66
C THR A 127 -5.22 32.95 21.97
N SER A 128 -4.00 32.77 22.49
CA SER A 128 -3.02 31.84 21.93
C SER A 128 -3.52 30.39 21.92
N SER A 129 -4.27 30.00 22.95
CA SER A 129 -4.97 28.72 23.10
C SER A 129 -5.96 28.46 21.98
N LEU A 130 -6.93 29.36 21.78
CA LEU A 130 -7.98 29.21 20.78
C LEU A 130 -7.42 29.26 19.35
N THR A 131 -6.45 30.14 19.10
CA THR A 131 -5.72 30.17 17.82
C THR A 131 -5.03 28.85 17.55
N THR A 132 -4.37 28.25 18.56
CA THR A 132 -3.69 26.96 18.39
C THR A 132 -4.68 25.84 18.10
N ILE A 133 -5.82 25.78 18.81
CA ILE A 133 -6.88 24.79 18.56
C ILE A 133 -7.43 24.91 17.13
N CYS A 134 -7.68 26.13 16.68
CA CYS A 134 -8.18 26.38 15.32
C CYS A 134 -7.15 26.06 14.24
N SER A 135 -5.89 26.48 14.41
CA SER A 135 -4.82 26.18 13.45
C SER A 135 -4.54 24.68 13.37
N THR A 136 -4.50 23.98 14.51
CA THR A 136 -4.30 22.52 14.52
C THR A 136 -5.46 21.79 13.86
N TRP A 137 -6.71 22.19 14.10
CA TRP A 137 -7.86 21.64 13.38
C TRP A 137 -7.75 21.82 11.86
N VAL A 138 -7.46 23.04 11.37
CA VAL A 138 -7.32 23.31 9.93
C VAL A 138 -6.21 22.47 9.31
N ILE A 139 -5.04 22.40 9.96
CA ILE A 139 -3.92 21.59 9.48
C ILE A 139 -4.30 20.10 9.47
N SER A 140 -4.96 19.60 10.52
CA SER A 140 -5.44 18.23 10.58
C SER A 140 -6.37 17.90 9.41
N VAL A 141 -7.36 18.75 9.14
CA VAL A 141 -8.29 18.59 8.00
C VAL A 141 -7.52 18.52 6.67
N ILE A 142 -6.56 19.41 6.44
CA ILE A 142 -5.75 19.42 5.21
C ILE A 142 -4.99 18.10 5.06
N PHE A 143 -4.31 17.63 6.11
CA PHE A 143 -3.56 16.39 6.05
C PHE A 143 -4.45 15.14 5.93
N CYS A 144 -5.67 15.16 6.50
CA CYS A 144 -6.66 14.11 6.27
C CYS A 144 -7.04 14.00 4.79
N TRP A 145 -7.31 15.13 4.14
CA TRP A 145 -7.58 15.17 2.70
C TRP A 145 -6.39 14.71 1.86
N LEU A 146 -5.18 15.18 2.16
CA LEU A 146 -3.97 14.74 1.47
C LEU A 146 -3.76 13.23 1.61
N ASN A 147 -3.96 12.68 2.80
CA ASN A 147 -3.80 11.25 3.02
C ASN A 147 -4.87 10.44 2.30
N MET A 148 -6.13 10.88 2.33
CA MET A 148 -7.24 10.29 1.57
C MET A 148 -6.91 10.23 0.06
N LEU A 149 -6.40 11.34 -0.51
CA LEU A 149 -5.98 11.37 -1.92
C LEU A 149 -4.86 10.37 -2.21
N THR A 150 -3.85 10.25 -1.33
CA THR A 150 -2.80 9.25 -1.52
C THR A 150 -3.34 7.82 -1.47
N LEU A 151 -4.37 7.54 -0.66
CA LEU A 151 -5.03 6.23 -0.59
C LEU A 151 -5.80 5.91 -1.87
N ILE A 152 -6.50 6.89 -2.45
CA ILE A 152 -7.15 6.75 -3.77
C ILE A 152 -6.11 6.44 -4.85
N ILE A 153 -5.00 7.20 -4.89
CA ILE A 153 -3.89 6.95 -5.82
C ILE A 153 -3.33 5.54 -5.59
N SER A 154 -3.19 5.12 -4.33
CA SER A 154 -2.76 3.77 -3.96
C SER A 154 -3.67 2.69 -4.53
N ALA A 155 -4.98 2.85 -4.36
CA ALA A 155 -5.99 1.93 -4.87
C ALA A 155 -5.95 1.86 -6.40
N PHE A 156 -5.83 3.01 -7.07
CA PHE A 156 -5.68 3.09 -8.52
C PHE A 156 -4.44 2.34 -9.02
N VAL A 157 -3.27 2.59 -8.42
CA VAL A 157 -2.03 1.88 -8.77
C VAL A 157 -2.18 0.38 -8.54
N THR A 158 -2.77 -0.04 -7.42
CA THR A 158 -3.04 -1.46 -7.13
C THR A 158 -3.96 -2.09 -8.16
N TRP A 159 -5.02 -1.39 -8.56
CA TRP A 159 -5.93 -1.84 -9.61
C TRP A 159 -5.21 -2.01 -10.93
N ARG A 160 -4.38 -1.04 -11.35
CA ARG A 160 -3.55 -1.13 -12.56
C ARG A 160 -2.60 -2.33 -12.52
N VAL A 161 -1.86 -2.52 -11.43
CA VAL A 161 -0.96 -3.67 -11.26
C VAL A 161 -1.72 -5.00 -11.35
N ARG A 162 -2.92 -5.08 -10.75
CA ARG A 162 -3.78 -6.26 -10.83
C ARG A 162 -4.20 -6.56 -12.27
N GLN A 163 -4.54 -5.53 -13.05
CA GLN A 163 -4.89 -5.69 -14.47
C GLN A 163 -3.70 -6.15 -15.31
N GLU A 164 -2.51 -5.56 -15.11
CA GLU A 164 -1.28 -5.96 -15.82
C GLU A 164 -0.90 -7.41 -15.54
N LYS A 165 -1.00 -7.85 -14.28
CA LYS A 165 -0.75 -9.24 -13.91
C LYS A 165 -1.74 -10.21 -14.55
N ARG A 166 -3.04 -9.87 -14.58
CA ARG A 166 -4.06 -10.69 -15.26
C ARG A 166 -3.70 -10.84 -16.74
N LYS A 167 -3.47 -9.74 -17.46
CA LYS A 167 -3.12 -9.75 -18.90
C LYS A 167 -1.84 -10.54 -19.19
N GLY A 168 -0.81 -10.41 -18.35
CA GLY A 168 0.45 -11.14 -18.49
C GLY A 168 0.35 -12.65 -18.22
N ILE A 169 -0.64 -13.10 -17.45
CA ILE A 169 -0.94 -14.53 -17.27
C ILE A 169 -1.65 -15.09 -18.51
N TYR A 170 -2.58 -14.34 -19.11
CA TYR A 170 -3.27 -14.74 -20.33
C TYR A 170 -2.40 -14.74 -21.59
N HIS A 171 -1.25 -14.04 -21.58
CA HIS A 171 -0.30 -14.02 -22.70
C HIS A 171 0.91 -14.96 -22.52
N LYS A 172 0.91 -15.82 -21.49
CA LYS A 172 1.89 -16.91 -21.48
C LYS A 172 1.40 -17.93 -22.51
N PRO A 173 2.07 -18.10 -23.67
CA PRO A 173 1.62 -19.08 -24.64
C PRO A 173 1.63 -20.42 -23.94
N THR A 174 0.46 -21.02 -23.80
CA THR A 174 0.32 -22.45 -23.55
C THR A 174 1.18 -23.11 -24.61
N ILE A 175 2.35 -23.63 -24.22
CA ILE A 175 3.11 -24.51 -25.08
C ILE A 175 2.11 -25.58 -25.47
N LYS A 176 1.67 -25.56 -26.74
CA LYS A 176 0.74 -26.56 -27.26
C LYS A 176 1.31 -27.92 -26.85
N PRO A 177 0.50 -28.84 -26.27
CA PRO A 177 0.97 -30.17 -25.88
C PRO A 177 1.62 -30.94 -27.05
N GLU A 178 1.35 -30.50 -28.28
CA GLU A 178 1.96 -30.97 -29.52
C GLU A 178 3.51 -30.86 -29.55
N ILE A 179 4.12 -29.82 -28.96
CA ILE A 179 5.59 -29.66 -28.96
C ILE A 179 6.24 -30.60 -27.93
N LYS A 180 5.58 -30.83 -26.79
CA LYS A 180 6.07 -31.77 -25.76
C LYS A 180 6.08 -33.21 -26.29
N ASN A 181 5.08 -33.58 -27.09
CA ASN A 181 5.04 -34.90 -27.74
C ASN A 181 6.12 -35.04 -28.81
N ARG A 182 6.41 -34.01 -29.63
CA ARG A 182 7.49 -34.10 -30.65
C ARG A 182 8.89 -34.24 -30.04
N LEU A 183 9.15 -33.58 -28.90
CA LEU A 183 10.43 -33.68 -28.18
C LEU A 183 10.60 -35.04 -27.49
N SER A 184 9.54 -35.55 -26.85
CA SER A 184 9.49 -36.91 -26.29
C SER A 184 9.65 -37.97 -27.38
N GLN A 185 8.99 -37.82 -28.52
CA GLN A 185 9.06 -38.75 -29.64
C GLN A 185 10.46 -38.74 -30.28
N ARG A 186 11.08 -37.57 -30.48
CA ARG A 186 12.48 -37.48 -30.95
C ARG A 186 13.49 -38.13 -30.00
N GLN A 187 13.33 -37.95 -28.68
CA GLN A 187 14.19 -38.61 -27.70
C GLN A 187 14.01 -40.13 -27.71
N SER A 188 12.78 -40.63 -27.88
CA SER A 188 12.53 -42.07 -27.97
C SER A 188 13.08 -42.72 -29.24
N VAL A 189 13.10 -41.99 -30.36
CA VAL A 189 13.66 -42.45 -31.65
C VAL A 189 15.19 -42.50 -31.60
N LEU A 190 15.84 -41.46 -31.03
CA LEU A 190 17.30 -41.43 -30.85
C LEU A 190 17.80 -42.51 -29.89
N LEU A 191 17.04 -42.79 -28.82
CA LEU A 191 17.38 -43.85 -27.87
C LEU A 191 17.28 -45.24 -28.52
N LYS A 192 16.28 -45.47 -29.40
CA LYS A 192 16.16 -46.71 -30.16
C LYS A 192 17.28 -46.89 -31.18
N GLN A 193 17.64 -45.84 -31.92
CA GLN A 193 18.75 -45.91 -32.88
C GLN A 193 20.12 -46.13 -32.22
N GLY A 194 20.31 -45.67 -30.98
CA GLY A 194 21.52 -45.96 -30.20
C GLY A 194 21.58 -47.38 -29.61
N LEU A 195 20.44 -48.07 -29.48
CA LEU A 195 20.38 -49.45 -28.96
C LEU A 195 20.47 -50.52 -30.06
N GLU A 196 20.08 -50.20 -31.30
CA GLU A 196 19.99 -51.17 -32.41
C GLU A 196 21.31 -51.35 -33.18
N ASN A 197 22.37 -50.62 -32.85
CA ASN A 197 23.68 -50.78 -33.48
C ASN A 197 24.84 -50.43 -32.50
N PRO A 198 25.27 -51.38 -31.65
CA PRO A 198 26.44 -51.16 -30.80
C PRO A 198 27.79 -51.12 -31.57
N ASP A 199 27.84 -51.51 -32.85
CA ASP A 199 29.09 -51.73 -33.58
C ASP A 199 29.47 -50.66 -34.63
N LYS A 200 28.84 -49.48 -34.60
CA LYS A 200 29.31 -48.32 -35.39
C LYS A 200 29.60 -47.11 -34.52
N TYR A 201 30.65 -47.24 -33.71
CA TYR A 201 31.40 -46.09 -33.24
C TYR A 201 32.18 -45.50 -34.43
N GLN A 202 31.63 -44.48 -35.05
CA GLN A 202 32.44 -43.42 -35.66
C GLN A 202 32.15 -42.12 -34.91
N PRO A 203 33.16 -41.48 -34.29
CA PRO A 203 32.97 -40.18 -33.68
C PRO A 203 32.75 -39.16 -34.81
N VAL A 204 31.56 -38.57 -34.87
CA VAL A 204 31.38 -37.31 -35.58
C VAL A 204 32.09 -36.25 -34.74
N MET A 205 33.34 -35.97 -35.12
CA MET A 205 34.07 -34.79 -34.67
C MET A 205 33.25 -33.56 -35.03
N LEU A 206 32.65 -32.91 -34.03
CA LEU A 206 32.34 -31.49 -34.12
C LEU A 206 33.58 -30.74 -33.66
N GLU A 207 34.35 -30.28 -34.64
CA GLU A 207 35.50 -29.43 -34.47
C GLU A 207 35.06 -28.01 -34.08
N SER A 208 35.76 -27.45 -33.08
CA SER A 208 35.65 -26.10 -32.51
C SER A 208 34.39 -25.82 -31.67
N GLY A 209 34.43 -25.42 -30.41
CA GLY A 209 35.53 -25.02 -29.53
C GLY A 209 34.93 -24.14 -28.43
N VAL A 210 34.87 -24.66 -27.20
CA VAL A 210 35.10 -24.00 -25.88
C VAL A 210 34.40 -24.82 -24.76
N LYS A 211 35.27 -25.55 -24.05
CA LYS A 211 35.23 -26.14 -22.69
C LYS A 211 33.88 -26.32 -21.94
N PRO A 212 33.59 -27.55 -21.45
CA PRO A 212 32.61 -27.77 -20.40
C PRO A 212 33.25 -27.49 -19.02
N LEU A 213 32.61 -26.64 -18.21
CA LEU A 213 32.90 -26.58 -16.78
C LEU A 213 32.01 -27.59 -16.07
N MET A 214 32.68 -28.65 -15.64
CA MET A 214 32.36 -29.62 -14.59
C MET A 214 30.98 -29.55 -13.92
N LEU A 215 30.19 -30.58 -14.15
CA LEU A 215 29.25 -31.12 -13.18
C LEU A 215 29.96 -32.30 -12.50
N VAL A 216 30.57 -32.05 -11.33
CA VAL A 216 31.01 -33.12 -10.44
C VAL A 216 29.80 -33.60 -9.64
N GLN A 217 29.60 -34.91 -9.76
CA GLN A 217 28.81 -35.85 -8.94
C GLN A 217 28.88 -35.53 -7.42
N LEU A 218 27.99 -35.97 -6.53
CA LEU A 218 27.62 -37.35 -6.29
C LEU A 218 26.44 -37.40 -5.30
N ALA A 219 25.65 -38.45 -5.43
CA ALA A 219 24.67 -38.90 -4.45
C ALA A 219 25.33 -39.52 -3.19
N ASN A 220 24.53 -39.61 -2.13
CA ASN A 220 24.55 -40.63 -1.07
C ASN A 220 25.86 -40.84 -0.26
N THR A 221 25.85 -40.32 0.96
CA THR A 221 25.81 -41.10 2.22
C THR A 221 25.13 -40.26 3.29
#